data_AF-A0A2N4YQ94-F1
#
_entry.id   AF-A0A2N4YQ94-F1
#
_cell.length_a   1.000
_cell.length_b   1.000
_cell.length_c   1.000
_cell.angle_alpha   90.00
_cell.angle_beta   90.00
_cell.angle_gamma   90.00
#
_symmetry.space_group_name_H-M   'P 1'
#
loop_
_entity.id
_entity.type
_entity.pdbx_description
1 polymer ?
#
loop_
_entity_poly.entity_id
_entity_poly.type
_entity_poly.pdbx_seq_one_letter_code
_entity_poly.pdbx_strand_id
1 'polypeptide(L)' 'MNNALGLVETKGLVGAIEAADAMVKSANVQLIGYEKIGSGLITV' A
#
# COMPACT_ATOMS: atom_id res chain seq x y z
N MET A 1 -21.49 3.23 3.61
CA MET A 1 -20.16 2.79 3.13
C MET A 1 -19.18 3.09 4.25
N ASN A 2 -18.75 2.07 4.99
CA ASN A 2 -17.78 2.24 6.07
C ASN A 2 -16.78 1.09 5.97
N ASN A 3 -15.99 1.09 4.90
CA ASN A 3 -14.96 0.08 4.67
C ASN A 3 -13.76 0.42 5.56
N ALA A 4 -13.11 -0.60 6.09
CA ALA A 4 -11.86 -0.43 6.82
C ALA A 4 -10.75 0.10 5.87
N LEU A 5 -9.84 0.91 6.41
CA LEU A 5 -8.65 1.41 5.71
C LEU A 5 -7.41 0.67 6.24
N GLY A 6 -6.63 0.10 5.33
CA GLY A 6 -5.29 -0.43 5.61
C GLY A 6 -4.22 0.51 5.07
N LEU A 7 -3.08 0.60 5.76
CA LEU A 7 -1.94 1.43 5.38
C LEU A 7 -0.65 0.64 5.62
N VAL A 8 0.25 0.62 4.64
CA VAL A 8 1.59 0.05 4.78
C VAL A 8 2.62 1.04 4.24
N GLU A 9 3.56 1.47 5.10
CA GLU A 9 4.66 2.35 4.70
C GLU A 9 5.96 1.57 4.53
N THR A 10 6.67 1.85 3.44
CA THR A 10 7.95 1.22 3.11
C THR A 10 9.01 2.25 2.72
N LYS A 11 10.28 1.85 2.82
CA LYS A 11 11.39 2.56 2.19
C LYS A 11 11.63 2.01 0.78
N GLY A 12 11.37 2.83 -0.24
CA GLY A 12 11.59 2.52 -1.65
C GLY A 12 10.40 1.86 -2.33
N LEU A 13 10.23 2.14 -3.63
CA LEU A 13 9.01 1.78 -4.38
C LEU A 13 8.84 0.26 -4.55
N VAL A 14 9.94 -0.48 -4.59
CA VAL A 14 9.91 -1.95 -4.78
C VAL A 14 9.19 -2.64 -3.62
N GLY A 15 9.48 -2.24 -2.36
CA GLY A 15 8.81 -2.81 -1.19
C GLY A 15 7.33 -2.47 -1.13
N ALA A 16 6.95 -1.23 -1.49
CA ALA A 16 5.55 -0.83 -1.58
C ALA A 16 4.77 -1.64 -2.61
N ILE A 17 5.36 -1.91 -3.79
CA ILE A 17 4.72 -2.72 -4.83
C ILE A 17 4.52 -4.16 -4.36
N GLU A 18 5.53 -4.76 -3.73
CA GLU A 18 5.43 -6.13 -3.19
C GLU A 18 4.34 -6.22 -2.12
N ALA A 19 4.28 -5.25 -1.20
CA ALA A 19 3.22 -5.19 -0.20
C ALA A 19 1.83 -5.07 -0.84
N ALA A 20 1.68 -4.18 -1.83
CA ALA A 20 0.41 -4.00 -2.54
C ALA A 20 -0.04 -5.27 -3.28
N ASP A 21 0.87 -5.96 -3.98
CA ASP A 21 0.59 -7.22 -4.69
C ASP A 21 0.14 -8.32 -3.71
N ALA A 22 0.85 -8.47 -2.59
CA ALA A 22 0.49 -9.43 -1.55
C ALA A 22 -0.87 -9.11 -0.91
N MET A 23 -1.17 -7.83 -0.63
CA MET A 23 -2.43 -7.41 0.00
C MET A 23 -3.65 -7.79 -0.85
N VAL A 24 -3.66 -7.41 -2.13
CA VAL A 24 -4.81 -7.63 -3.03
C VAL A 24 -5.00 -9.10 -3.42
N LYS A 25 -3.94 -9.92 -3.37
CA LYS A 25 -4.02 -11.38 -3.59
C LYS A 25 -4.46 -12.15 -2.35
N SER A 26 -4.24 -11.61 -1.15
CA SER A 26 -4.52 -12.31 0.11
C SER A 26 -5.95 -12.12 0.61
N ALA A 27 -6.63 -11.03 0.23
CA ALA A 27 -7.96 -10.72 0.72
C ALA A 27 -8.78 -9.93 -0.32
N ASN A 28 -10.10 -9.90 -0.13
CA ASN A 28 -11.00 -9.07 -0.94
C ASN A 28 -10.90 -7.59 -0.54
N VAL A 29 -9.78 -6.96 -0.91
CA VAL A 29 -9.49 -5.55 -0.68
C VAL A 29 -9.15 -4.87 -1.99
N GLN A 30 -9.34 -3.56 -2.05
CA GLN A 30 -8.98 -2.74 -3.20
C GLN A 30 -7.83 -1.82 -2.82
N LEU A 31 -6.77 -1.83 -3.63
CA LEU A 31 -5.74 -0.80 -3.56
C LEU A 31 -6.33 0.52 -4.08
N ILE A 32 -6.40 1.54 -3.23
CA ILE A 32 -6.96 2.85 -3.58
C ILE A 32 -5.91 3.71 -4.32
N GLY A 33 -4.64 3.58 -3.94
CA GLY A 33 -3.54 4.33 -4.52
C GLY A 33 -2.25 4.13 -3.72
N TYR A 34 -1.25 4.94 -4.00
CA TYR A 34 -0.04 5.03 -3.19
C TYR A 34 0.35 6.51 -3.04
N GLU A 35 0.97 6.86 -1.92
CA GLU A 35 1.42 8.22 -1.65
C GLU A 35 2.91 8.28 -1.33
N LYS A 36 3.57 9.34 -1.81
CA LYS A 36 5.01 9.59 -1.62
C LYS A 36 5.20 10.86 -0.82
N ILE A 37 5.79 10.75 0.37
CA ILE A 37 6.01 11.89 1.27
C ILE A 37 7.45 12.40 1.28
N GLY A 38 8.33 11.85 0.43
CA GLY A 38 9.76 12.17 0.38
C GLY A 38 10.61 11.18 1.17
N SER A 39 11.93 11.40 1.23
CA SER A 39 12.90 10.52 1.94
C SER A 39 12.85 9.04 1.55
N GLY A 40 12.33 8.75 0.36
CA GLY A 40 12.09 7.38 -0.10
C GLY A 40 10.95 6.66 0.62
N LEU A 41 10.09 7.35 1.36
CA LEU A 41 8.91 6.79 2.01
C LEU A 41 7.73 6.73 1.03
N ILE A 42 7.15 5.54 0.89
CA ILE A 42 5.94 5.30 0.11
C ILE A 42 4.93 4.54 0.96
N THR A 43 3.71 5.04 1.01
CA THR A 43 2.56 4.37 1.63
C THR A 43 1.65 3.79 0.55
N VAL A 44 1.23 2.54 0.71
CA VAL A 44 0.22 1.84 -0.09
C VAL A 44 -0.93 1.36 0.78
#